data_AF-A0A0E0B6M0-F1
#
_entry.id   AF-A0A0E0B6M0-F1
#
_cell.length_a   1.000
_cell.length_b   1.000
_cell.length_c   1.000
_cell.angle_alpha   90.00
_cell.angle_beta   90.00
_cell.angle_gamma   90.00
#
_symmetry.space_group_name_H-M   'P 1'
#
loop_
_entity.id
_entity.type
_entity.pdbx_description
1 polymer ?
#
loop_
_entity_poly.entity_id
_entity_poly.type
_entity_poly.pdbx_seq_one_letter_code
_entity_poly.pdbx_strand_id
1 'polypeptide(L)'
;MEPSPGLTFFFHDTYKVITLGGGFMAWVELWRGILLCNVLLDDSEPHFIPLPPPLKADNELIGDAQEFRDIAVVQGYIKYVEIQSCISDGWVAATWSRKITLDSWEGGWRKDCELHVSDISGSLPELLGDEEARTAQLNLQSLHTGNPTTSLQDDDVVYFLAKVGLRDDKSYVLAVNMRSKTLQGAACFGAERVLDMNFTCTQSRISHHLRNTPGKS
;
A
#
# COMPACT_ATOMS: atom_id res chain seq x y z
N MET A 1 4.22 27.03 20.31
CA MET A 1 4.83 26.48 21.55
C MET A 1 6.16 25.91 21.12
N GLU A 2 7.26 26.49 21.57
CA GLU A 2 8.60 25.99 21.23
C GLU A 2 8.80 24.61 21.89
N PRO A 3 9.39 23.62 21.18
CA PRO A 3 9.64 22.31 21.74
C PRO A 3 10.70 22.38 22.86
N SER A 4 10.67 21.43 23.79
CA SER A 4 11.70 21.33 24.84
C SER A 4 13.10 21.17 24.24
N PRO A 5 14.16 21.65 24.91
CA PRO A 5 15.52 21.59 24.37
C PRO A 5 15.93 20.14 24.01
N GLY A 6 16.36 19.93 22.77
CA GLY A 6 16.73 18.61 22.23
C GLY A 6 15.62 17.86 21.49
N LEU A 7 14.39 18.36 21.51
CA LEU A 7 13.28 17.83 20.71
C LEU A 7 13.12 18.65 19.44
N THR A 8 13.24 18.00 18.28
CA THR A 8 12.84 18.60 17.00
C THR A 8 11.32 18.53 16.91
N PHE A 9 10.65 19.67 16.73
CA PHE A 9 9.24 19.68 16.40
C PHE A 9 9.06 18.96 15.06
N PHE A 10 8.33 17.85 15.05
CA PHE A 10 7.88 17.24 13.81
C PHE A 10 6.36 17.20 13.79
N PHE A 11 5.80 17.67 12.70
CA PHE A 11 4.37 17.55 12.44
C PHE A 11 4.09 16.10 12.04
N HIS A 12 3.20 15.43 12.78
CA HIS A 12 2.73 14.09 12.47
C HIS A 12 1.34 14.20 11.84
N ASP A 13 1.21 13.75 10.59
CA ASP A 13 -0.07 13.68 9.89
C ASP A 13 -0.54 12.23 9.81
N THR A 14 -1.55 11.86 10.58
CA THR A 14 -2.00 10.47 10.63
C THR A 14 -2.83 10.14 9.40
N TYR A 15 -2.28 9.31 8.51
CA TYR A 15 -3.00 8.75 7.36
C TYR A 15 -3.86 7.54 7.74
N LYS A 16 -3.40 6.75 8.72
CA LYS A 16 -4.04 5.50 9.10
C LYS A 16 -3.77 5.14 10.56
N VAL A 17 -4.73 4.46 11.18
CA VAL A 17 -4.55 3.85 12.51
C VAL A 17 -4.67 2.34 12.38
N ILE A 18 -3.69 1.62 12.91
CA ILE A 18 -3.65 0.15 12.95
C ILE A 18 -3.56 -0.35 14.39
N THR A 19 -4.10 -1.53 14.65
CA THR A 19 -4.03 -2.19 15.97
C THR A 19 -3.07 -3.37 15.90
N LEU A 20 -2.18 -3.49 16.90
CA LEU A 20 -1.18 -4.57 16.95
C LEU A 20 -1.54 -5.68 17.95
N GLY A 21 -2.62 -5.51 18.71
CA GLY A 21 -3.02 -6.40 19.81
C GLY A 21 -2.41 -5.95 21.15
N GLY A 22 -2.87 -6.56 22.26
CA GLY A 22 -2.33 -6.27 23.60
C GLY A 22 -2.50 -4.82 24.09
N GLY A 23 -3.43 -4.05 23.51
CA GLY A 23 -3.63 -2.63 23.81
C GLY A 23 -2.81 -1.66 22.96
N PHE A 24 -1.96 -2.17 22.07
CA PHE A 24 -1.12 -1.33 21.22
C PHE A 24 -1.89 -0.76 20.01
N MET A 25 -1.87 0.57 19.91
CA MET A 25 -2.34 1.34 18.76
C MET A 25 -1.16 2.01 18.06
N ALA A 26 -1.20 2.01 16.73
CA ALA A 26 -0.18 2.62 15.88
C ALA A 26 -0.82 3.66 14.94
N TRP A 27 -0.35 4.90 15.03
CA TRP A 27 -0.68 6.01 14.15
C TRP A 27 0.39 6.07 13.06
N VAL A 28 -0.03 5.84 11.82
CA VAL A 28 0.84 5.76 10.65
C VAL A 28 0.88 7.13 9.97
N GLU A 29 2.09 7.68 9.88
CA GLU A 29 2.44 8.82 9.05
C GLU A 29 3.31 8.28 7.90
N LEU A 30 2.75 8.27 6.69
CA LEU A 30 3.30 7.53 5.54
C LEU A 30 4.56 8.19 4.95
N TRP A 31 5.01 9.36 5.42
CA TRP A 31 6.29 9.95 5.01
C TRP A 31 7.47 9.56 5.91
N ARG A 32 7.23 9.26 7.20
CA ARG A 32 8.29 9.18 8.22
C ARG A 32 8.23 7.91 9.03
N GLY A 33 7.05 7.46 9.45
CA GLY A 33 6.98 6.32 10.37
C GLY A 33 5.68 6.09 11.08
N ILE A 34 5.77 5.23 12.09
CA ILE A 34 4.65 4.76 12.89
C ILE A 34 4.90 5.22 14.32
N LEU A 35 3.98 6.00 14.86
CA LEU A 35 3.94 6.30 16.29
C LEU A 35 3.09 5.23 16.98
N LEU A 36 3.64 4.57 17.99
CA LEU A 36 3.04 3.43 18.66
C LEU A 36 2.83 3.73 20.15
N CYS A 37 1.69 3.36 20.71
CA CYS A 37 1.45 3.49 22.15
C CYS A 37 0.56 2.35 22.66
N ASN A 38 0.82 1.85 23.87
CA ASN A 38 -0.13 1.00 24.58
C ASN A 38 -1.14 1.88 25.31
N VAL A 39 -2.32 2.05 24.74
CA VAL A 39 -3.34 2.95 25.30
C VAL A 39 -4.06 2.36 26.52
N LEU A 40 -3.75 1.14 26.91
CA LEU A 40 -4.33 0.46 28.07
C LEU A 40 -3.43 0.52 29.32
N LEU A 41 -2.23 1.10 29.23
CA LEU A 41 -1.31 1.28 30.34
C LEU A 41 -1.19 2.77 30.67
N ASP A 42 -1.31 3.12 31.96
CA ASP A 42 -1.34 4.52 32.41
C ASP A 42 -0.03 5.28 32.13
N ASP A 43 1.11 4.59 32.16
CA ASP A 43 2.45 5.17 31.96
C ASP A 43 3.13 4.69 30.66
N SER A 44 2.36 4.38 29.61
CA SER A 44 2.95 3.96 28.34
C SER A 44 3.62 5.13 27.61
N GLU A 45 4.92 5.04 27.39
CA GLU A 45 5.63 5.96 26.52
C GLU A 45 5.38 5.64 25.03
N PRO A 46 5.13 6.64 24.18
CA PRO A 46 5.04 6.45 22.74
C PRO A 46 6.39 6.02 22.14
N HIS A 47 6.36 5.03 21.25
CA HIS A 47 7.53 4.53 20.53
C HIS A 47 7.42 4.89 19.05
N PHE A 48 8.48 5.47 18.48
CA PHE A 48 8.52 5.79 17.05
C PHE A 48 9.29 4.73 16.27
N ILE A 49 8.66 4.20 15.22
CA ILE A 49 9.28 3.27 14.27
C ILE A 49 9.44 3.98 12.93
N PRO A 50 10.67 4.32 12.49
CA PRO A 50 10.87 4.94 11.19
C PRO A 50 10.49 3.99 10.06
N LEU A 51 10.02 4.51 8.93
CA LEU A 51 9.84 3.73 7.70
C LEU A 51 11.18 3.20 7.16
N PRO A 52 11.15 2.18 6.28
CA PRO A 52 12.33 1.83 5.50
C PRO A 52 12.89 3.02 4.73
N PRO A 53 14.19 3.01 4.37
CA PRO A 53 14.75 3.99 3.45
C PRO A 53 13.94 4.04 2.14
N PRO A 54 13.77 5.24 1.54
CA PRO A 54 13.07 5.40 0.27
C PRO A 54 13.63 4.46 -0.81
N LEU A 55 12.76 4.00 -1.72
CA LEU A 55 13.16 3.07 -2.78
C LEU A 55 14.20 3.69 -3.73
N LYS A 56 14.08 5.00 -4.02
CA LYS A 56 15.09 5.82 -4.68
C LYS A 56 15.44 7.02 -3.82
N ALA A 57 16.72 7.29 -3.67
CA ALA A 57 17.25 8.31 -2.77
C ALA A 57 17.13 9.75 -3.32
N ASP A 58 16.93 9.91 -4.62
CA ASP A 58 16.99 11.17 -5.37
C ASP A 58 15.63 11.72 -5.81
N ASN A 59 14.55 10.95 -5.60
CA ASN A 59 13.19 11.38 -5.94
C ASN A 59 12.42 11.74 -4.68
N GLU A 60 12.28 13.04 -4.42
CA GLU A 60 11.22 13.53 -3.53
C GLU A 60 9.87 13.21 -4.19
N LEU A 61 9.13 12.27 -3.60
CA LEU A 61 7.77 12.00 -4.02
C LEU A 61 6.90 13.19 -3.62
N ILE A 62 6.18 13.74 -4.59
CA ILE A 62 5.28 14.89 -4.43
C ILE A 62 3.86 14.39 -4.67
N GLY A 63 2.96 14.64 -3.72
CA GLY A 63 1.57 14.21 -3.78
C GLY A 63 1.07 13.73 -2.43
N ASP A 64 -0.10 13.09 -2.41
CA ASP A 64 -0.56 12.40 -1.21
C ASP A 64 0.31 11.15 -0.97
N ALA A 65 0.71 10.91 0.29
CA ALA A 65 1.51 9.73 0.65
C ALA A 65 0.81 8.42 0.24
N GLN A 66 -0.53 8.39 0.29
CA GLN A 66 -1.33 7.24 -0.08
C GLN A 66 -1.21 6.87 -1.56
N GLU A 67 -0.80 7.80 -2.44
CA GLU A 67 -0.52 7.48 -3.84
C GLU A 67 0.70 6.58 -4.01
N PHE A 68 1.61 6.60 -3.04
CA PHE A 68 2.91 5.93 -3.14
C PHE A 68 3.10 4.83 -2.11
N ARG A 69 2.40 4.87 -0.97
CA ARG A 69 2.70 4.02 0.18
C ARG A 69 1.47 3.52 0.90
N ASP A 70 1.60 2.35 1.50
CA ASP A 70 0.62 1.81 2.44
C ASP A 70 1.30 0.96 3.51
N ILE A 71 0.63 0.85 4.66
CA ILE A 71 1.02 0.00 5.78
C ILE A 71 -0.17 -0.83 6.23
N ALA A 72 0.05 -2.12 6.40
CA ALA A 72 -0.92 -3.03 6.95
C ALA A 72 -0.32 -3.94 8.01
N VAL A 73 -1.16 -4.52 8.86
CA VAL A 73 -0.77 -5.63 9.73
C VAL A 73 -1.28 -6.91 9.12
N VAL A 74 -0.37 -7.84 8.81
CA VAL A 74 -0.69 -9.12 8.18
C VAL A 74 0.08 -10.21 8.93
N GLN A 75 -0.64 -11.20 9.45
CA GLN A 75 -0.08 -12.39 10.11
C GLN A 75 1.03 -12.13 11.15
N GLY A 76 0.88 -11.08 11.97
CA GLY A 76 1.87 -10.74 13.01
C GLY A 76 3.08 -9.93 12.51
N TYR A 77 3.02 -9.43 11.28
CA TYR A 77 4.00 -8.52 10.70
C TYR A 77 3.35 -7.19 10.36
N ILE A 78 4.09 -6.10 10.56
CA ILE A 78 3.82 -4.83 9.90
C ILE A 78 4.40 -4.96 8.50
N LYS A 79 3.54 -4.79 7.50
CA LYS A 79 3.87 -4.80 6.08
C LYS A 79 3.86 -3.35 5.59
N TYR A 80 4.86 -3.01 4.80
CA TYR A 80 5.00 -1.71 4.15
C TYR A 80 5.21 -1.94 2.66
N VAL A 81 4.55 -1.12 1.85
CA VAL A 81 4.75 -1.10 0.40
C VAL A 81 5.03 0.33 -0.04
N GLU A 82 5.95 0.47 -0.99
CA GLU A 82 6.22 1.73 -1.69
C GLU A 82 6.19 1.46 -3.19
N ILE A 83 5.53 2.34 -3.94
CA ILE A 83 5.58 2.41 -5.41
C ILE A 83 6.17 3.74 -5.84
N GLN A 84 7.00 3.69 -6.87
CA GLN A 84 7.55 4.86 -7.53
C GLN A 84 7.38 4.75 -9.04
N SER A 85 6.89 5.82 -9.67
CA SER A 85 6.80 5.92 -11.13
C SER A 85 8.03 6.63 -11.70
N CYS A 86 8.63 6.10 -12.76
CA CYS A 86 9.54 6.82 -13.65
C CYS A 86 8.84 7.07 -15.00
N ILE A 87 8.72 8.34 -15.37
CA ILE A 87 7.97 8.82 -16.56
C ILE A 87 8.39 8.10 -17.86
N SER A 88 9.63 7.57 -17.94
CA SER A 88 10.16 6.88 -19.11
C SER A 88 10.31 5.35 -18.97
N ASP A 89 10.47 4.80 -17.76
CA ASP A 89 10.86 3.40 -17.59
C ASP A 89 9.79 2.54 -16.91
N GLY A 90 8.63 3.12 -16.57
CA GLY A 90 7.52 2.43 -15.93
C GLY A 90 7.47 2.69 -14.43
N TRP A 91 7.09 1.70 -13.62
CA TRP A 91 7.05 1.84 -12.16
C TRP A 91 7.76 0.70 -11.47
N VAL A 92 8.28 1.00 -10.28
CA VAL A 92 8.92 0.04 -9.38
C VAL A 92 8.16 0.04 -8.08
N ALA A 93 7.82 -1.15 -7.58
CA ALA A 93 7.25 -1.31 -6.26
C ALA A 93 8.12 -2.23 -5.43
N ALA A 94 8.21 -1.95 -4.13
CA ALA A 94 8.92 -2.78 -3.19
C ALA A 94 8.09 -2.98 -1.93
N THR A 95 8.32 -4.12 -1.27
CA THR A 95 7.65 -4.50 -0.03
C THR A 95 8.66 -4.78 1.05
N TRP A 96 8.27 -4.46 2.28
CA TRP A 96 9.06 -4.70 3.47
C TRP A 96 8.16 -5.28 4.56
N SER A 97 8.78 -6.05 5.44
CA SER A 97 8.12 -6.50 6.66
C SER A 97 8.97 -6.28 7.89
N ARG A 98 8.27 -6.00 9.00
CA ARG A 98 8.81 -5.93 10.35
C ARG A 98 7.99 -6.86 11.23
N LYS A 99 8.64 -7.78 11.93
CA LYS A 99 7.95 -8.68 12.88
C LYS A 99 7.43 -7.88 14.06
N ILE A 100 6.22 -8.19 14.51
CA ILE A 100 5.66 -7.60 15.74
C ILE A 100 6.10 -8.45 16.92
N THR A 101 6.75 -7.81 17.88
CA THR A 101 7.17 -8.36 19.17
C THR A 101 6.67 -7.39 20.24
N LEU A 102 5.59 -7.76 20.93
CA LEU A 102 4.88 -6.85 21.85
C LEU A 102 5.68 -6.54 23.13
N ASP A 103 6.66 -7.38 23.44
CA ASP A 103 7.58 -7.29 24.56
C ASP A 103 8.86 -6.50 24.25
N SER A 104 9.18 -6.34 22.96
CA SER A 104 10.35 -5.61 22.51
C SER A 104 10.11 -5.03 21.12
N TRP A 105 10.16 -3.71 20.98
CA TRP A 105 10.09 -3.06 19.67
C TRP A 105 11.42 -3.08 18.92
N GLU A 106 12.39 -3.85 19.40
CA GLU A 106 13.67 -4.06 18.73
C GLU A 106 13.49 -4.82 17.41
N GLY A 107 14.37 -4.54 16.45
CA GLY A 107 14.34 -5.16 15.14
C GLY A 107 14.37 -4.13 14.02
N GLY A 108 14.43 -4.64 12.79
CA GLY A 108 14.54 -3.84 11.58
C GLY A 108 13.48 -4.20 10.57
N TRP A 109 13.29 -3.30 9.60
CA TRP A 109 12.60 -3.65 8.37
C TRP A 109 13.46 -4.58 7.52
N ARG A 110 12.86 -5.63 6.98
CA ARG A 110 13.44 -6.49 5.95
C ARG A 110 12.77 -6.17 4.63
N LYS A 111 13.55 -5.86 3.58
CA LYS A 111 13.03 -5.80 2.21
C LYS A 111 12.68 -7.22 1.76
N ASP A 112 11.42 -7.45 1.44
CA ASP A 112 10.89 -8.75 1.03
C ASP A 112 10.98 -8.96 -0.47
N CYS A 113 10.63 -7.93 -1.23
CA CYS A 113 10.65 -7.96 -2.70
C CYS A 113 10.84 -6.56 -3.27
N GLU A 114 11.46 -6.50 -4.45
CA GLU A 114 11.48 -5.35 -5.34
C GLU A 114 11.10 -5.82 -6.75
N LEU A 115 10.18 -5.08 -7.37
CA LEU A 115 9.50 -5.46 -8.60
C LEU A 115 9.48 -4.28 -9.56
N HIS A 116 10.08 -4.46 -10.73
CA HIS A 116 9.85 -3.57 -11.86
C HIS A 116 8.63 -4.04 -12.64
N VAL A 117 7.80 -3.14 -13.16
CA VAL A 117 6.59 -3.48 -13.93
C VAL A 117 6.86 -4.43 -15.10
N SER A 118 8.04 -4.35 -15.73
CA SER A 118 8.46 -5.24 -16.82
C SER A 118 8.66 -6.69 -16.39
N ASP A 119 8.90 -6.94 -15.10
CA ASP A 119 9.07 -8.28 -14.58
C ASP A 119 7.72 -8.98 -14.36
N ILE A 120 6.60 -8.25 -14.45
CA ILE A 120 5.28 -8.80 -14.21
C ILE A 120 4.85 -9.64 -15.40
N SER A 121 4.60 -10.91 -15.12
CA SER A 121 3.97 -11.82 -16.07
C SER A 121 2.43 -11.74 -15.98
N GLY A 122 1.77 -11.90 -17.12
CA GLY A 122 0.31 -11.84 -17.24
C GLY A 122 -0.14 -10.76 -18.23
N SER A 123 -1.40 -10.86 -18.64
CA SER A 123 -1.99 -10.02 -19.68
C SER A 123 -3.25 -9.34 -19.13
N LEU A 124 -3.23 -8.02 -19.06
CA LEU A 124 -4.37 -7.24 -18.56
C LEU A 124 -5.64 -7.47 -19.42
N PRO A 125 -5.57 -7.45 -20.76
CA PRO A 125 -6.74 -7.69 -21.60
C PRO A 125 -7.31 -9.11 -21.51
N GLU A 126 -6.50 -10.09 -21.09
CA GLU A 126 -6.99 -11.46 -20.82
C GLU A 126 -7.81 -11.52 -19.53
N LEU A 127 -7.38 -10.80 -18.49
CA LEU A 127 -8.02 -10.81 -17.17
C LEU A 127 -9.28 -9.95 -17.11
N LEU A 128 -9.33 -8.85 -17.86
CA LEU A 128 -10.50 -7.97 -17.88
C LEU A 128 -11.66 -8.55 -18.71
N GLY A 129 -11.38 -9.47 -19.63
CA GLY A 129 -12.39 -9.98 -20.59
C GLY A 129 -12.98 -8.89 -21.49
N ASP A 130 -12.34 -7.73 -21.56
CA ASP A 130 -12.83 -6.52 -22.21
C ASP A 130 -12.20 -6.38 -23.62
N GLU A 131 -13.05 -6.40 -24.65
CA GLU A 131 -12.64 -6.23 -26.04
C GLU A 131 -12.10 -4.82 -26.32
N GLU A 132 -12.55 -3.78 -25.59
CA GLU A 132 -11.97 -2.43 -25.69
C GLU A 132 -10.55 -2.39 -25.13
N ALA A 133 -10.30 -3.05 -24.00
CA ALA A 133 -8.97 -3.18 -23.40
C ALA A 133 -8.00 -3.93 -24.33
N ARG A 134 -8.48 -4.95 -25.05
CA ARG A 134 -7.72 -5.68 -26.08
C ARG A 134 -7.41 -4.81 -27.29
N THR A 135 -8.41 -4.07 -27.78
CA THR A 135 -8.26 -3.18 -28.93
C THR A 135 -7.31 -2.02 -28.64
N ALA A 136 -7.33 -1.51 -27.41
CA ALA A 136 -6.43 -0.46 -26.93
C ALA A 136 -5.01 -0.96 -26.62
N GLN A 137 -4.74 -2.27 -26.72
CA GLN A 137 -3.45 -2.90 -26.40
C GLN A 137 -2.88 -2.43 -25.05
N LEU A 138 -3.74 -2.42 -24.02
CA LEU A 138 -3.33 -1.97 -22.70
C LEU A 138 -2.16 -2.80 -22.19
N ASN A 139 -1.03 -2.14 -21.96
CA ASN A 139 0.15 -2.72 -21.36
C ASN A 139 0.35 -2.11 -19.96
N LEU A 140 0.87 -2.91 -19.03
CA LEU A 140 1.05 -2.48 -17.64
C LEU A 140 2.05 -1.32 -17.48
N GLN A 141 3.00 -1.20 -18.41
CA GLN A 141 4.07 -0.20 -18.34
C GLN A 141 3.57 1.21 -18.69
N SER A 142 2.55 1.31 -19.53
CA SER A 142 1.96 2.58 -19.97
C SER A 142 0.90 3.11 -19.02
N LEU A 143 0.53 2.36 -17.98
CA LEU A 143 -0.49 2.78 -17.03
C LEU A 143 0.12 3.66 -15.93
N HIS A 144 -0.53 4.78 -15.65
CA HIS A 144 -0.31 5.53 -14.41
C HIS A 144 -0.77 4.65 -13.26
N THR A 145 0.17 4.20 -12.43
CA THR A 145 -0.07 3.21 -11.37
C THR A 145 0.35 3.78 -10.02
N GLY A 146 -0.52 3.65 -9.03
CA GLY A 146 -0.33 4.20 -7.69
C GLY A 146 -1.27 3.56 -6.68
N ASN A 147 -1.44 4.23 -5.55
CA ASN A 147 -2.31 3.84 -4.44
C ASN A 147 -2.14 2.38 -4.03
N PRO A 148 -0.89 1.95 -3.70
CA PRO A 148 -0.66 0.56 -3.35
C PRO A 148 -1.45 0.22 -2.09
N THR A 149 -2.02 -0.98 -2.06
CA THR A 149 -2.85 -1.45 -0.96
C THR A 149 -2.48 -2.89 -0.66
N THR A 150 -1.83 -3.16 0.47
CA THR A 150 -1.46 -4.53 0.85
C THR A 150 -2.70 -5.41 1.10
N SER A 151 -2.70 -6.65 0.60
CA SER A 151 -3.78 -7.59 0.93
C SER A 151 -3.74 -7.98 2.41
N LEU A 152 -4.89 -7.97 3.07
CA LEU A 152 -4.99 -8.43 4.46
C LEU A 152 -5.11 -9.95 4.60
N GLN A 153 -5.27 -10.66 3.48
CA GLN A 153 -5.51 -12.11 3.43
C GLN A 153 -4.31 -12.88 2.85
N ASP A 154 -3.72 -12.35 1.78
CA ASP A 154 -2.58 -12.94 1.08
C ASP A 154 -1.34 -12.09 1.33
N ASP A 155 -0.30 -12.71 1.90
CA ASP A 155 0.90 -12.02 2.40
C ASP A 155 1.76 -11.40 1.29
N ASP A 156 1.61 -11.89 0.05
CA ASP A 156 2.44 -11.51 -1.08
C ASP A 156 1.68 -10.68 -2.12
N VAL A 157 0.38 -10.41 -1.93
CA VAL A 157 -0.43 -9.67 -2.90
C VAL A 157 -0.57 -8.20 -2.51
N VAL A 158 -0.28 -7.32 -3.46
CA VAL A 158 -0.55 -5.89 -3.39
C VAL A 158 -1.55 -5.53 -4.49
N TYR A 159 -2.56 -4.76 -4.12
CA TYR A 159 -3.46 -4.13 -5.07
C TYR A 159 -2.91 -2.76 -5.47
N PHE A 160 -2.90 -2.47 -6.76
CA PHE A 160 -2.54 -1.15 -7.28
C PHE A 160 -3.72 -0.56 -8.03
N LEU A 161 -3.90 0.75 -7.91
CA LEU A 161 -4.79 1.47 -8.79
C LEU A 161 -4.04 1.86 -10.06
N ALA A 162 -4.70 1.75 -11.21
CA ALA A 162 -4.14 2.15 -12.48
C ALA A 162 -5.13 2.92 -13.37
N LYS A 163 -4.61 3.85 -14.17
CA LYS A 163 -5.34 4.59 -15.22
C LYS A 163 -4.50 4.71 -16.49
N VAL A 164 -5.18 4.78 -17.64
CA VAL A 164 -4.54 5.05 -18.93
C VAL A 164 -4.21 6.53 -19.03
N GLY A 165 -5.23 7.38 -18.93
CA GLY A 165 -5.10 8.81 -18.69
C GLY A 165 -5.58 9.19 -17.30
N LEU A 166 -4.90 10.13 -16.64
CA LEU A 166 -5.28 10.65 -15.31
C LEU A 166 -6.69 11.28 -15.27
N ARG A 167 -7.26 11.63 -16.43
CA ARG A 167 -8.61 12.20 -16.56
C ARG A 167 -9.63 11.26 -17.19
N ASP A 168 -9.26 10.01 -17.43
CA ASP A 168 -10.16 9.04 -18.03
C ASP A 168 -11.32 8.70 -17.08
N ASP A 169 -12.44 8.31 -17.64
CA ASP A 169 -13.63 7.89 -16.91
C ASP A 169 -13.55 6.44 -16.41
N LYS A 170 -12.51 5.69 -16.79
CA LYS A 170 -12.23 4.33 -16.32
C LYS A 170 -11.00 4.30 -15.44
N SER A 171 -11.01 3.41 -14.45
CA SER A 171 -9.86 3.06 -13.62
C SER A 171 -9.80 1.54 -13.46
N TYR A 172 -8.62 1.04 -13.15
CA TYR A 172 -8.35 -0.38 -12.98
C TYR A 172 -7.80 -0.64 -11.57
N VAL A 173 -8.20 -1.75 -10.98
CA VAL A 173 -7.51 -2.32 -9.81
C VAL A 173 -6.74 -3.54 -10.29
N LEU A 174 -5.43 -3.56 -10.03
CA LEU A 174 -4.52 -4.63 -10.40
C LEU A 174 -4.14 -5.42 -9.14
N ALA A 175 -4.39 -6.72 -9.12
CA ALA A 175 -3.92 -7.60 -8.06
C ALA A 175 -2.60 -8.24 -8.50
N VAL A 176 -1.49 -7.83 -7.88
CA VAL A 176 -0.15 -8.29 -8.25
C VAL A 176 0.44 -9.09 -7.09
N ASN A 177 0.86 -10.32 -7.38
CA ASN A 177 1.66 -11.08 -6.44
C ASN A 177 3.12 -10.64 -6.57
N MET A 178 3.62 -9.99 -5.53
CA MET A 178 4.96 -9.43 -5.48
C MET A 178 6.03 -10.51 -5.48
N ARG A 179 5.80 -11.65 -4.82
CA ARG A 179 6.77 -12.77 -4.75
C ARG A 179 6.92 -13.49 -6.08
N SER A 180 5.82 -13.90 -6.70
CA SER A 180 5.84 -14.63 -7.98
C SER A 180 5.94 -13.70 -9.19
N LYS A 181 5.82 -12.38 -8.99
CA LYS A 181 5.83 -11.36 -10.06
C LYS A 181 4.76 -11.64 -11.12
N THR A 182 3.54 -11.92 -10.68
CA THR A 182 2.42 -12.28 -11.55
C THR A 182 1.22 -11.37 -11.31
N LEU A 183 0.57 -10.96 -12.39
CA LEU A 183 -0.74 -10.33 -12.35
C LEU A 183 -1.80 -11.41 -12.10
N GLN A 184 -2.36 -11.46 -10.90
CA GLN A 184 -3.33 -12.48 -10.49
C GLN A 184 -4.78 -12.12 -10.85
N GLY A 185 -5.06 -10.83 -11.02
CA GLY A 185 -6.40 -10.35 -11.33
C GLY A 185 -6.40 -8.89 -11.71
N ALA A 186 -7.45 -8.49 -12.41
CA ALA A 186 -7.71 -7.10 -12.72
C ALA A 186 -9.22 -6.84 -12.75
N ALA A 187 -9.64 -5.66 -12.33
CA ALA A 187 -11.02 -5.22 -12.44
C ALA A 187 -11.07 -3.78 -12.95
N CYS A 188 -11.97 -3.52 -13.90
CA CYS A 188 -12.27 -2.17 -14.39
C CYS A 188 -13.47 -1.61 -13.64
N PHE A 189 -13.46 -0.31 -13.36
CA PHE A 189 -14.60 0.38 -12.76
C PHE A 189 -14.68 1.83 -13.24
N GLY A 190 -15.90 2.39 -13.15
CA GLY A 190 -16.17 3.79 -13.51
C GLY A 190 -15.59 4.77 -12.50
N ALA A 191 -14.85 5.74 -13.00
CA ALA A 191 -14.04 6.73 -12.30
C ALA A 191 -14.34 8.17 -12.76
N GLU A 192 -15.49 8.42 -13.40
CA GLU A 192 -15.92 9.70 -13.98
C GLU A 192 -15.78 10.92 -13.04
N ARG A 193 -15.80 10.69 -11.72
CA ARG A 193 -15.73 11.73 -10.69
C ARG A 193 -14.39 11.84 -9.98
N VAL A 194 -13.38 11.08 -10.41
CA VAL A 194 -12.08 11.04 -9.76
C VAL A 194 -11.01 11.54 -10.70
N LEU A 195 -10.35 12.61 -10.26
CA LEU A 195 -9.22 13.21 -10.95
C LEU A 195 -7.93 12.58 -10.44
N ASP A 196 -7.00 12.34 -11.37
CA ASP A 196 -5.66 11.85 -11.10
C ASP A 196 -5.68 10.50 -10.35
N MET A 197 -4.81 10.33 -9.35
CA MET A 197 -4.72 9.15 -8.48
C MET A 197 -5.39 9.40 -7.11
N ASN A 198 -6.32 10.35 -7.03
CA ASN A 198 -6.99 10.72 -5.78
C ASN A 198 -8.12 9.73 -5.40
N PHE A 199 -7.75 8.48 -5.13
CA PHE A 199 -8.65 7.44 -4.67
C PHE A 199 -8.34 7.02 -3.24
N THR A 200 -9.39 6.83 -2.45
CA THR A 200 -9.29 6.26 -1.10
C THR A 200 -9.79 4.82 -1.11
N CYS A 201 -8.86 3.86 -1.21
CA CYS A 201 -9.17 2.46 -0.93
C CYS A 201 -9.05 2.21 0.58
N THR A 202 -10.14 1.79 1.22
CA THR A 202 -10.10 1.44 2.65
C THR A 202 -10.00 -0.07 2.79
N GLN A 203 -8.86 -0.55 3.27
CA GLN A 203 -8.71 -1.95 3.64
C GLN A 203 -9.63 -2.32 4.79
N SER A 204 -10.24 -3.50 4.71
CA SER A 204 -11.08 -4.02 5.79
C SER A 204 -10.97 -5.52 5.89
N ARG A 205 -10.98 -6.02 7.13
CA ARG A 205 -11.13 -7.45 7.43
C ARG A 205 -12.58 -7.89 7.55
N ILE A 206 -13.54 -7.04 7.19
CA ILE A 206 -14.97 -7.35 7.31
C ILE A 206 -15.35 -8.65 6.59
N SER A 207 -14.66 -9.00 5.50
CA SER A 207 -14.83 -10.26 4.79
C SER A 207 -14.67 -11.49 5.69
N HIS A 208 -13.79 -11.46 6.71
CA HIS A 208 -13.63 -12.56 7.67
C HIS A 208 -14.85 -12.73 8.58
N HIS A 209 -15.71 -11.72 8.67
CA HIS A 209 -16.93 -11.72 9.48
C HIS A 209 -18.19 -11.92 8.64
N LEU A 210 -18.10 -11.81 7.31
CA LEU A 210 -19.21 -12.10 6.41
C LEU A 210 -19.34 -13.62 6.26
N ARG A 211 -20.46 -14.18 6.72
CA ARG A 211 -20.80 -15.57 6.42
C ARG A 211 -21.20 -15.66 4.95
N ASN A 212 -20.36 -16.29 4.14
CA ASN A 212 -20.79 -16.72 2.82
C ASN A 212 -21.78 -17.88 2.99
N THR A 213 -23.08 -17.59 2.93
CA THR A 213 -24.05 -18.65 2.65
C THR A 213 -23.76 -19.16 1.24
N PRO A 214 -23.52 -20.47 1.04
CA PRO A 214 -23.35 -21.01 -0.30
C PRO A 214 -24.60 -20.65 -1.11
N GLY A 215 -24.41 -19.99 -2.25
CA GLY A 215 -25.49 -19.79 -3.20
C GLY A 215 -26.06 -21.16 -3.57
N LYS A 216 -27.39 -21.31 -3.50
CA LYS A 216 -28.04 -22.50 -4.03
C LYS A 216 -27.76 -22.52 -5.53
N SER A 217 -26.94 -23.47 -5.96
CA SER A 217 -26.77 -23.88 -7.36
C SER A 217 -28.08 -24.36 -7.94
#